data_AF-A0A834D599-F1
#
_entry.id   AF-A0A834D599-F1
#
_cell.length_a   1.000
_cell.length_b   1.000
_cell.length_c   1.000
_cell.angle_alpha   90.00
_cell.angle_beta   90.00
_cell.angle_gamma   90.00
#
_symmetry.space_group_name_H-M   'P 1'
#
loop_
_entity.id
_entity.type
_entity.pdbx_description
1 polymer ?
#
loop_
_entity_poly.entity_id
_entity_poly.type
_entity_poly.pdbx_seq_one_letter_code
_entity_poly.pdbx_strand_id
1 'polypeptide(L)'
;MASPSAATISSCISFKHRFGSSSTLSSFLELGSPSTTVSLMRPTNRPNVSCSLQTLQFPKQRLPSNDIATPNIAHPKDAANSSPPPPPSSTANKSVPHQWNLLQKTATMALDAVETALVSHERQHPLPNTADPRVQIVGNFAPVTEQPVQHSLPVSGKIPCCVQGVYIRNGANPLHEPVSGHHFFDGDGMVHAVQFKDGSASYACRFTETHRLVQERALGRPVFPKAIGELHGHSGIARLLLFYARGLFGLVDSSHGMGVANAGLVYFNGRLLAMSEDDLPYQVQVTPTGDLKTVGRYDFNGQLRSTMIAHPKLDPITGELFALSYDVVRKPYLKYFHFSPQGKKSPDVEIPLAQPTMMHDFAITENFVVIPDQQVVFKLPELIHGGSPVIYDKSKMSRFGILDRNATDASGIKWIETPDCFCFHLWNAWEEPETNEVIVIGSCMTPPDSIFNESDESLKSVLSEIRLNLKTGKSTRRPITSDSEQVNLEAGMVNRNMLGRKTRFAYLALAEPWPKVSGFAKVDLLTGKLRKYMYGDKRYGGEPLFLPRSPNSEKEDDGYILAFVHDEKEWKSELRIVNAMNLKLEATVKLPSRVPYGFHGTFINSKDLERQA
;
A
#
# COMPACT_ATOMS: atom_id res chain seq x y z
N MET A 1 -25.88 14.48 67.43
CA MET A 1 -25.00 13.39 67.91
C MET A 1 -23.95 13.18 66.83
N ALA A 2 -22.90 13.99 66.86
CA ALA A 2 -21.65 13.75 67.59
C ALA A 2 -20.65 12.95 66.73
N SER A 3 -19.78 13.68 66.03
CA SER A 3 -18.35 13.39 65.91
C SER A 3 -17.68 13.51 67.31
N PRO A 4 -16.35 13.52 67.50
CA PRO A 4 -15.17 13.02 66.75
C PRO A 4 -14.12 12.37 67.71
N SER A 5 -12.88 12.13 67.25
CA SER A 5 -11.59 12.31 67.98
C SER A 5 -10.56 11.27 67.49
N ALA A 6 -9.48 11.59 66.76
CA ALA A 6 -8.36 12.52 66.98
C ALA A 6 -7.19 11.90 67.77
N ALA A 7 -5.98 12.31 67.35
CA ALA A 7 -4.69 12.48 68.07
C ALA A 7 -3.54 11.56 67.59
N THR A 8 -2.57 12.02 66.76
CA THR A 8 -1.33 12.84 67.02
C THR A 8 -0.10 12.00 67.48
N ILE A 9 1.21 12.27 67.24
CA ILE A 9 2.00 13.44 66.76
C ILE A 9 3.49 13.03 66.49
N SER A 10 4.23 13.93 65.78
CA SER A 10 5.71 14.22 65.76
C SER A 10 6.67 13.36 64.92
N SER A 11 7.73 13.89 64.26
CA SER A 11 8.22 15.28 64.08
C SER A 11 9.44 15.36 63.11
N CYS A 12 9.52 16.49 62.37
CA CYS A 12 10.68 17.31 61.97
C CYS A 12 11.91 16.72 61.22
N ILE A 13 12.31 17.35 60.10
CA ILE A 13 13.30 18.46 60.00
C ILE A 13 13.31 19.06 58.57
N SER A 14 13.52 20.37 58.49
CA SER A 14 13.56 21.25 57.31
C SER A 14 15.00 21.65 56.96
N PHE A 15 15.30 21.96 55.69
CA PHE A 15 16.15 23.13 55.36
C PHE A 15 15.82 23.71 53.97
N LYS A 16 15.64 25.03 53.93
CA LYS A 16 15.55 25.91 52.76
C LYS A 16 16.96 26.38 52.37
N HIS A 17 17.17 26.76 51.10
CA HIS A 17 17.70 28.08 50.75
C HIS A 17 17.39 28.47 49.28
N ARG A 18 17.04 29.75 49.11
CA ARG A 18 16.77 30.50 47.87
C ARG A 18 17.95 31.43 47.54
N PHE A 19 17.86 32.05 46.34
CA PHE A 19 18.55 33.22 45.75
C PHE A 19 19.47 32.80 44.58
N GLY A 20 19.49 33.44 43.41
CA GLY A 20 18.89 34.69 42.92
C GLY A 20 19.08 34.80 41.40
N SER A 21 18.54 35.88 40.83
CA SER A 21 18.15 36.12 39.43
C SER A 21 19.12 36.92 38.54
N SER A 22 18.77 37.01 37.23
CA SER A 22 19.10 38.03 36.19
C SER A 22 20.32 37.71 35.27
N SER A 23 20.14 37.41 33.96
CA SER A 23 20.00 38.30 32.77
C SER A 23 21.29 39.08 32.46
N THR A 24 21.94 39.08 31.28
CA THR A 24 21.50 39.42 29.89
C THR A 24 22.57 39.05 28.82
N LEU A 25 22.13 39.02 27.55
CA LEU A 25 22.83 39.14 26.24
C LEU A 25 24.02 40.16 26.19
N SER A 26 25.00 40.23 25.27
CA SER A 26 25.21 39.81 23.86
C SER A 26 26.65 40.14 23.35
N SER A 27 27.19 39.28 22.46
CA SER A 27 27.88 39.54 21.17
C SER A 27 29.23 40.31 20.95
N PHE A 28 30.01 39.76 19.98
CA PHE A 28 31.02 40.30 19.03
C PHE A 28 32.52 40.38 19.43
N LEU A 29 33.39 39.56 18.78
CA LEU A 29 34.47 39.87 17.77
C LEU A 29 35.65 40.68 18.36
N GLU A 30 36.94 40.36 18.23
CA GLU A 30 37.74 40.02 17.04
C GLU A 30 39.20 39.60 17.42
N LEU A 31 39.83 38.83 16.51
CA LEU A 31 41.27 38.78 16.12
C LEU A 31 42.41 38.48 17.12
N GLY A 32 43.22 37.46 16.77
CA GLY A 32 44.61 37.34 17.20
C GLY A 32 45.23 35.95 16.95
N SER A 33 45.76 35.70 15.75
CA SER A 33 46.72 34.60 15.52
C SER A 33 48.06 34.91 16.22
N PRO A 34 48.80 33.89 16.70
CA PRO A 34 49.93 33.48 15.88
C PRO A 34 50.19 31.96 15.87
N SER A 35 50.81 31.58 14.76
CA SER A 35 51.50 30.33 14.45
C SER A 35 52.47 29.85 15.53
N THR A 36 52.41 28.56 15.88
CA THR A 36 53.59 27.81 16.30
C THR A 36 53.41 26.32 16.02
N THR A 37 54.28 25.81 15.16
CA THR A 37 54.40 24.41 14.77
C THR A 37 55.02 23.61 15.91
N VAL A 38 54.35 22.58 16.42
CA VAL A 38 54.96 21.55 17.26
C VAL A 38 54.51 20.17 16.78
N SER A 39 55.44 19.44 16.19
CA SER A 39 55.36 18.02 15.88
C SER A 39 55.69 17.23 17.15
N LEU A 40 54.80 16.32 17.57
CA LEU A 40 55.21 15.14 18.35
C LEU A 40 54.20 14.00 18.22
N MET A 41 54.79 12.83 17.99
CA MET A 41 54.19 11.54 17.66
C MET A 41 53.10 11.08 18.64
N ARG A 42 52.08 10.40 18.11
CA ARG A 42 51.15 9.58 18.91
C ARG A 42 51.38 8.08 18.65
N PRO A 43 51.25 7.23 19.69
CA PRO A 43 51.68 5.84 19.64
C PRO A 43 50.65 4.96 18.93
N THR A 44 51.19 3.97 18.22
CA THR A 44 50.50 2.83 17.63
C THR A 44 50.00 1.87 18.73
N ASN A 45 48.70 1.60 18.76
CA ASN A 45 48.13 0.33 19.21
C ASN A 45 46.65 0.24 18.77
N ARG A 46 46.40 -0.46 17.66
CA ARG A 46 45.08 -1.02 17.31
C ARG A 46 45.25 -2.54 17.18
N PRO A 47 44.40 -3.36 17.80
CA PRO A 47 44.44 -4.80 17.56
C PRO A 47 43.91 -5.09 16.15
N ASN A 48 44.71 -5.81 15.36
CA ASN A 48 44.32 -6.37 14.08
C ASN A 48 43.26 -7.44 14.30
N VAL A 49 42.00 -7.15 14.00
CA VAL A 49 41.01 -8.19 13.72
C VAL A 49 41.06 -8.48 12.23
N SER A 50 41.78 -9.55 11.89
CA SER A 50 41.74 -10.18 10.57
C SER A 50 40.37 -10.86 10.41
N CYS A 51 39.49 -10.28 9.60
CA CYS A 51 38.30 -10.98 9.14
C CYS A 51 38.60 -11.57 7.76
N SER A 52 38.96 -12.85 7.74
CA SER A 52 39.10 -13.62 6.50
C SER A 52 37.71 -13.83 5.88
N LEU A 53 37.48 -13.32 4.67
CA LEU A 53 36.38 -13.78 3.82
C LEU A 53 36.60 -15.27 3.52
N GLN A 54 35.90 -16.15 4.24
CA GLN A 54 35.69 -17.51 3.79
C GLN A 54 34.48 -17.51 2.86
N THR A 55 34.77 -17.69 1.57
CA THR A 55 33.81 -18.10 0.56
C THR A 55 33.15 -19.41 0.99
N LEU A 56 31.87 -19.35 1.37
CA LEU A 56 31.05 -20.55 1.53
C LEU A 56 30.82 -21.16 0.15
N GLN A 57 31.62 -22.17 -0.20
CA GLN A 57 31.31 -23.10 -1.27
C GLN A 57 30.14 -23.98 -0.84
N PHE A 58 29.02 -23.88 -1.56
CA PHE A 58 27.92 -24.83 -1.44
C PHE A 58 28.41 -26.22 -1.93
N PRO A 59 28.30 -27.29 -1.13
CA PRO A 59 28.55 -28.63 -1.65
C PRO A 59 27.41 -29.02 -2.59
N LYS A 60 27.76 -29.35 -3.84
CA LYS A 60 26.90 -30.09 -4.77
C LYS A 60 26.54 -31.43 -4.11
N GLN A 61 25.33 -31.57 -3.60
CA GLN A 61 24.80 -32.87 -3.20
C GLN A 61 24.56 -33.72 -4.46
N ARG A 62 25.40 -34.75 -4.64
CA ARG A 62 25.08 -35.91 -5.48
C ARG A 62 24.01 -36.73 -4.78
N LEU A 63 22.89 -36.96 -5.45
CA LEU A 63 21.91 -37.97 -5.05
C LEU A 63 22.52 -39.36 -5.26
N PRO A 64 22.49 -40.27 -4.26
CA PRO A 64 22.83 -41.67 -4.48
C PRO A 64 21.69 -42.39 -5.20
N SER A 65 22.06 -43.10 -6.27
CA SER A 65 21.23 -44.10 -6.94
C SER A 65 21.02 -45.30 -6.00
N ASN A 66 19.78 -45.52 -5.57
CA ASN A 66 19.38 -46.76 -4.92
C ASN A 66 18.37 -47.49 -5.80
N ASP A 67 18.85 -48.58 -6.40
CA ASP A 67 18.03 -49.66 -6.92
C ASP A 67 17.21 -50.27 -5.78
N ILE A 68 15.88 -50.24 -5.92
CA ILE A 68 14.98 -51.06 -5.10
C ILE A 68 14.08 -51.83 -6.05
N ALA A 69 14.35 -53.13 -6.14
CA ALA A 69 13.54 -54.12 -6.82
C ALA A 69 12.13 -54.19 -6.21
N THR A 70 11.10 -54.17 -7.07
CA THR A 70 9.70 -54.39 -6.68
C THR A 70 9.30 -55.82 -7.07
N PRO A 71 8.63 -56.59 -6.19
CA PRO A 71 8.19 -57.93 -6.53
C PRO A 71 6.91 -57.92 -7.37
N ASN A 72 6.88 -58.80 -8.36
CA ASN A 72 5.74 -59.06 -9.25
C ASN A 72 4.53 -59.59 -8.48
N ILE A 73 3.39 -58.91 -8.62
CA ILE A 73 2.06 -59.50 -8.40
C ILE A 73 1.25 -59.27 -9.67
N ALA A 74 0.89 -60.38 -10.33
CA ALA A 74 0.06 -60.43 -11.51
C ALA A 74 -1.43 -60.48 -11.15
N HIS A 75 -2.27 -59.78 -11.90
CA HIS A 75 -3.71 -60.08 -12.11
C HIS A 75 -4.28 -59.25 -13.30
N PRO A 76 -5.40 -59.65 -13.93
CA PRO A 76 -5.43 -59.99 -15.36
C PRO A 76 -5.85 -58.86 -16.31
N LYS A 77 -5.55 -59.11 -17.59
CA LYS A 77 -6.01 -58.39 -18.78
C LYS A 77 -7.52 -58.59 -18.98
N ASP A 78 -8.25 -57.51 -19.29
CA ASP A 78 -9.15 -57.48 -20.44
C ASP A 78 -9.55 -56.04 -20.85
N ALA A 79 -9.44 -55.84 -22.18
CA ALA A 79 -10.13 -54.93 -23.09
C ALA A 79 -10.32 -53.43 -22.74
N ALA A 80 -9.62 -52.54 -23.46
CA ALA A 80 -10.15 -51.84 -24.64
C ALA A 80 -9.33 -50.58 -24.98
N ASN A 81 -9.01 -50.43 -26.26
CA ASN A 81 -8.33 -49.28 -26.85
C ASN A 81 -9.07 -47.96 -26.58
N SER A 82 -8.41 -47.01 -25.91
CA SER A 82 -8.60 -45.58 -26.16
C SER A 82 -7.36 -44.82 -25.69
N SER A 83 -6.57 -44.33 -26.64
CA SER A 83 -5.51 -43.35 -26.40
C SER A 83 -6.11 -42.11 -25.70
N PRO A 84 -5.45 -41.49 -24.71
CA PRO A 84 -5.90 -40.21 -24.19
C PRO A 84 -5.86 -39.18 -25.31
N PRO A 85 -6.85 -38.28 -25.44
CA PRO A 85 -6.73 -37.15 -26.36
C PRO A 85 -5.50 -36.33 -25.96
N PRO A 86 -4.77 -35.76 -26.93
CA PRO A 86 -3.68 -34.85 -26.60
C PRO A 86 -4.23 -33.72 -25.72
N PRO A 87 -3.43 -33.19 -24.78
CA PRO A 87 -3.86 -32.06 -23.97
C PRO A 87 -4.34 -30.93 -24.90
N PRO A 88 -5.43 -30.22 -24.56
CA PRO A 88 -5.91 -29.11 -25.38
C PRO A 88 -4.74 -28.16 -25.57
N SER A 89 -4.38 -27.93 -26.83
CA SER A 89 -3.39 -26.95 -27.22
C SER A 89 -3.76 -25.65 -26.53
N SER A 90 -2.96 -25.23 -25.56
CA SER A 90 -3.00 -23.85 -25.12
C SER A 90 -2.78 -23.04 -26.38
N THR A 91 -3.83 -22.34 -26.83
CA THR A 91 -3.65 -21.18 -27.68
C THR A 91 -2.94 -20.17 -26.80
N ALA A 92 -1.63 -20.36 -26.63
CA ALA A 92 -0.72 -19.25 -26.47
C ALA A 92 -1.12 -18.31 -27.59
N ASN A 93 -1.71 -17.17 -27.24
CA ASN A 93 -1.77 -16.04 -28.14
C ASN A 93 -0.31 -15.81 -28.55
N LYS A 94 0.07 -16.34 -29.70
CA LYS A 94 1.31 -15.97 -30.37
C LYS A 94 1.14 -14.48 -30.59
N SER A 95 1.84 -13.67 -29.79
CA SER A 95 1.96 -12.25 -30.06
C SER A 95 2.41 -12.15 -31.51
N VAL A 96 1.58 -11.53 -32.35
CA VAL A 96 2.00 -11.19 -33.70
C VAL A 96 3.21 -10.30 -33.49
N PRO A 97 4.42 -10.70 -33.95
CA PRO A 97 5.59 -9.86 -33.76
C PRO A 97 5.29 -8.51 -34.39
N HIS A 98 5.44 -7.44 -33.61
CA HIS A 98 5.23 -6.08 -34.10
C HIS A 98 6.15 -5.92 -35.32
N GLN A 99 5.58 -5.94 -36.53
CA GLN A 99 6.36 -5.78 -37.75
C GLN A 99 6.65 -4.29 -37.93
N TRP A 100 7.62 -3.81 -37.16
CA TRP A 100 8.14 -2.46 -37.32
C TRP A 100 8.75 -2.28 -38.71
N ASN A 101 8.50 -1.11 -39.29
CA ASN A 101 9.13 -0.72 -40.55
C ASN A 101 10.64 -0.46 -40.33
N LEU A 102 11.39 -0.25 -41.41
CA LEU A 102 12.85 -0.06 -41.32
C LEU A 102 13.23 1.14 -40.45
N LEU A 103 12.51 2.26 -40.57
CA LEU A 103 12.74 3.46 -39.77
C LEU A 103 12.56 3.17 -38.27
N GLN A 104 11.47 2.50 -37.92
CA GLN A 104 11.18 2.11 -36.54
C GLN A 104 12.24 1.16 -35.99
N LYS A 105 12.67 0.16 -36.76
CA LYS A 105 13.74 -0.76 -36.35
C LYS A 105 15.06 0.00 -36.08
N THR A 106 15.44 0.90 -36.98
CA THR A 106 16.63 1.74 -36.81
C THR A 106 16.50 2.66 -35.60
N ALA A 107 15.33 3.28 -35.41
CA ALA A 107 15.05 4.13 -34.25
C ALA A 107 15.13 3.34 -32.94
N THR A 108 14.54 2.15 -32.87
CA THR A 108 14.63 1.29 -31.68
C THR A 108 16.08 0.94 -31.37
N MET A 109 16.87 0.51 -32.36
CA MET A 109 18.29 0.20 -32.15
C MET A 109 19.07 1.39 -31.59
N ALA A 110 18.84 2.59 -32.12
CA ALA A 110 19.50 3.81 -31.65
C ALA A 110 19.06 4.19 -30.23
N LEU A 111 17.76 4.18 -29.95
CA LEU A 111 17.21 4.51 -28.63
C LEU A 111 17.61 3.49 -27.56
N ASP A 112 17.75 2.22 -27.93
CA ASP A 112 18.24 1.17 -27.03
C ASP A 112 19.73 1.32 -26.70
N ALA A 113 20.53 1.78 -27.66
CA ALA A 113 21.92 2.15 -27.39
C ALA A 113 22.01 3.32 -26.40
N VAL A 114 21.12 4.33 -26.54
CA VAL A 114 21.01 5.44 -25.58
C VAL A 114 20.59 4.94 -24.20
N GLU A 115 19.58 4.08 -24.11
CA GLU A 115 19.14 3.48 -22.84
C GLU A 115 20.28 2.68 -22.18
N THR A 116 21.02 1.89 -22.97
CA THR A 116 22.14 1.09 -22.46
C THR A 116 23.25 1.99 -21.89
N ALA A 117 23.56 3.09 -22.56
CA ALA A 117 24.52 4.09 -22.06
C ALA A 117 24.01 4.76 -20.78
N LEU A 118 22.72 5.12 -20.73
CA LEU A 118 22.09 5.72 -19.56
C LEU A 118 22.11 4.77 -18.35
N VAL A 119 21.69 3.51 -18.52
CA VAL A 119 21.77 2.46 -17.49
C VAL A 119 23.21 2.27 -17.02
N SER A 120 24.17 2.26 -17.95
CA SER A 120 25.59 2.10 -17.62
C SER A 120 26.11 3.26 -16.76
N HIS A 121 25.67 4.49 -17.02
CA HIS A 121 26.01 5.66 -16.23
C HIS A 121 25.31 5.64 -14.85
N GLU A 122 24.02 5.30 -14.79
CA GLU A 122 23.26 5.17 -13.54
C GLU A 122 23.94 4.15 -12.60
N ARG A 123 24.42 3.02 -13.13
CA ARG A 123 25.13 1.99 -12.35
C ARG A 123 26.46 2.43 -11.75
N GLN A 124 27.04 3.55 -12.20
CA GLN A 124 28.27 4.10 -11.60
C GLN A 124 28.01 4.74 -10.23
N HIS A 125 26.74 5.06 -9.93
CA HIS A 125 26.32 5.65 -8.67
C HIS A 125 25.39 4.66 -7.94
N PRO A 126 25.53 4.50 -6.62
CA PRO A 126 24.60 3.67 -5.87
C PRO A 126 23.19 4.29 -5.92
N LEU A 127 22.18 3.44 -6.10
CA LEU A 127 20.79 3.83 -5.90
C LEU A 127 20.48 3.92 -4.40
N PRO A 128 19.61 4.85 -3.97
CA PRO A 128 19.09 4.82 -2.61
C PRO A 128 18.29 3.54 -2.38
N ASN A 129 18.21 3.05 -1.15
CA ASN A 129 17.49 1.83 -0.80
C ASN A 129 16.00 1.89 -1.18
N THR A 130 15.40 3.09 -1.22
CA THR A 130 14.02 3.31 -1.68
C THR A 130 13.84 3.09 -3.18
N ALA A 131 14.90 3.13 -3.98
CA ALA A 131 14.85 2.87 -5.41
C ALA A 131 15.73 1.68 -5.86
N ASP A 132 16.48 1.04 -4.96
CA ASP A 132 17.32 -0.11 -5.32
C ASP A 132 16.46 -1.40 -5.39
N PRO A 133 16.30 -2.04 -6.58
CA PRO A 133 15.56 -3.29 -6.69
C PRO A 133 16.10 -4.38 -5.76
N ARG A 134 17.40 -4.39 -5.46
CA ARG A 134 18.02 -5.39 -4.57
C ARG A 134 17.50 -5.30 -3.13
N VAL A 135 16.91 -4.17 -2.77
CA VAL A 135 16.20 -3.94 -1.50
C VAL A 135 14.69 -4.08 -1.70
N GLN A 136 14.15 -3.43 -2.73
CA GLN A 136 12.70 -3.26 -2.91
C GLN A 136 11.97 -4.55 -3.34
N ILE A 137 12.64 -5.49 -4.00
CA ILE A 137 12.05 -6.77 -4.45
C ILE A 137 12.71 -7.99 -3.78
N VAL A 138 13.32 -7.82 -2.60
CA VAL A 138 13.98 -8.93 -1.88
C VAL A 138 12.98 -9.79 -1.10
N GLY A 139 13.28 -11.09 -1.00
CA GLY A 139 12.47 -12.02 -0.20
C GLY A 139 11.04 -12.16 -0.74
N ASN A 140 10.04 -12.06 0.14
CA ASN A 140 8.64 -12.19 -0.28
C ASN A 140 8.06 -10.93 -0.97
N PHE A 141 8.84 -9.85 -1.14
CA PHE A 141 8.50 -8.75 -2.05
C PHE A 141 8.76 -9.10 -3.52
N ALA A 142 9.54 -10.15 -3.81
CA ALA A 142 9.85 -10.58 -5.17
C ALA A 142 8.57 -10.98 -5.95
N PRO A 143 8.52 -10.75 -7.27
CA PRO A 143 7.36 -11.11 -8.08
C PRO A 143 7.13 -12.63 -8.16
N VAL A 144 5.89 -13.02 -8.45
CA VAL A 144 5.49 -14.39 -8.79
C VAL A 144 4.87 -14.44 -10.18
N THR A 145 4.79 -15.65 -10.73
CA THR A 145 4.06 -15.91 -11.98
C THR A 145 2.58 -16.12 -11.71
N GLU A 146 1.77 -15.91 -12.75
CA GLU A 146 0.33 -16.21 -12.69
C GLU A 146 0.08 -17.67 -12.32
N GLN A 147 -1.03 -17.90 -11.60
CA GLN A 147 -1.53 -19.23 -11.29
C GLN A 147 -2.95 -19.33 -11.82
N PRO A 148 -3.24 -20.32 -12.70
CA PRO A 148 -4.61 -20.60 -13.08
C PRO A 148 -5.40 -21.09 -11.86
N VAL A 149 -6.72 -21.16 -12.00
CA VAL A 149 -7.57 -21.58 -10.88
C VAL A 149 -7.19 -22.97 -10.39
N GLN A 150 -6.92 -23.05 -9.10
CA GLN A 150 -6.82 -24.32 -8.38
C GLN A 150 -7.95 -24.43 -7.37
N HIS A 151 -8.80 -25.44 -7.57
CA HIS A 151 -9.93 -25.74 -6.70
C HIS A 151 -9.55 -26.69 -5.56
N SER A 152 -10.45 -26.79 -4.57
CA SER A 152 -10.37 -27.75 -3.47
C SER A 152 -9.06 -27.64 -2.68
N LEU A 153 -8.68 -26.41 -2.34
CA LEU A 153 -7.46 -26.15 -1.58
C LEU A 153 -7.51 -26.84 -0.21
N PRO A 154 -6.37 -27.36 0.29
CA PRO A 154 -6.34 -27.97 1.62
C PRO A 154 -6.66 -26.95 2.72
N VAL A 155 -7.61 -27.30 3.60
CA VAL A 155 -8.03 -26.47 4.73
C VAL A 155 -7.73 -27.19 6.04
N SER A 156 -7.10 -26.49 6.98
CA SER A 156 -7.05 -26.88 8.39
C SER A 156 -8.08 -26.07 9.18
N GLY A 157 -8.81 -26.69 10.10
CA GLY A 157 -9.92 -26.02 10.81
C GLY A 157 -11.21 -26.03 10.00
N LYS A 158 -12.12 -25.07 10.25
CA LYS A 158 -13.42 -25.01 9.58
C LYS A 158 -13.70 -23.60 9.06
N ILE A 159 -13.85 -23.46 7.74
CA ILE A 159 -14.27 -22.19 7.13
C ILE A 159 -15.68 -21.87 7.66
N PRO A 160 -15.89 -20.70 8.29
CA PRO A 160 -17.21 -20.34 8.79
C PRO A 160 -18.23 -20.24 7.65
N CYS A 161 -19.45 -20.73 7.89
CA CYS A 161 -20.48 -20.84 6.85
C CYS A 161 -20.86 -19.50 6.19
N CYS A 162 -20.71 -18.37 6.90
CA CYS A 162 -20.99 -17.04 6.38
C CYS A 162 -19.88 -16.47 5.47
N VAL A 163 -18.71 -17.10 5.42
CA VAL A 163 -17.63 -16.71 4.50
C VAL A 163 -17.95 -17.30 3.12
N GLN A 164 -18.76 -16.58 2.34
CA GLN A 164 -19.21 -16.96 1.00
C GLN A 164 -18.97 -15.80 0.04
N GLY A 165 -18.16 -16.03 -1.00
CA GLY A 165 -17.70 -14.95 -1.87
C GLY A 165 -16.23 -15.09 -2.21
N VAL A 166 -15.56 -13.97 -2.49
CA VAL A 166 -14.17 -13.96 -2.92
C VAL A 166 -13.41 -12.89 -2.14
N TYR A 167 -12.34 -13.29 -1.45
CA TYR A 167 -11.34 -12.37 -0.95
C TYR A 167 -10.34 -12.08 -2.05
N ILE A 168 -10.11 -10.80 -2.34
CA ILE A 168 -9.26 -10.38 -3.45
C ILE A 168 -8.29 -9.32 -2.95
N ARG A 169 -7.00 -9.47 -3.24
CA ARG A 169 -5.98 -8.49 -2.85
C ARG A 169 -5.11 -8.10 -4.05
N ASN A 170 -4.87 -6.81 -4.19
CA ASN A 170 -3.95 -6.25 -5.19
C ASN A 170 -2.53 -6.13 -4.63
N GLY A 171 -1.56 -5.84 -5.51
CA GLY A 171 -0.17 -5.64 -5.13
C GLY A 171 0.74 -5.41 -6.33
N ALA A 172 1.92 -4.85 -6.06
CA ALA A 172 2.97 -4.73 -7.06
C ALA A 172 3.66 -6.07 -7.31
N ASN A 173 3.85 -6.40 -8.58
CA ASN A 173 4.48 -7.63 -9.02
C ASN A 173 5.11 -7.39 -10.41
N PRO A 174 6.29 -6.75 -10.51
CA PRO A 174 6.88 -6.42 -11.81
C PRO A 174 7.01 -7.66 -12.71
N LEU A 175 6.45 -7.61 -13.93
CA LEU A 175 6.49 -8.73 -14.88
C LEU A 175 7.92 -9.00 -15.37
N HIS A 176 8.63 -7.92 -15.67
CA HIS A 176 10.02 -7.95 -16.10
C HIS A 176 10.93 -7.42 -15.00
N GLU A 177 12.12 -8.00 -14.88
CA GLU A 177 13.13 -7.53 -13.94
C GLU A 177 13.48 -6.05 -14.23
N PRO A 178 13.44 -5.16 -13.21
CA PRO A 178 13.79 -3.76 -13.41
C PRO A 178 15.24 -3.59 -13.88
N VAL A 179 15.46 -2.74 -14.89
CA VAL A 179 16.78 -2.49 -15.46
C VAL A 179 17.62 -1.48 -14.67
N SER A 180 16.95 -0.63 -13.89
CA SER A 180 17.50 0.44 -13.06
C SER A 180 16.60 0.64 -11.82
N GLY A 181 16.52 1.87 -11.31
CA GLY A 181 15.75 2.21 -10.12
C GLY A 181 14.31 1.70 -10.15
N HIS A 182 13.87 1.12 -9.03
CA HIS A 182 12.55 0.57 -8.82
C HIS A 182 12.17 0.68 -7.36
N HIS A 183 11.11 1.42 -7.06
CA HIS A 183 10.45 1.39 -5.77
C HIS A 183 9.36 0.30 -5.78
N PHE A 184 9.03 -0.25 -4.61
CA PHE A 184 8.00 -1.29 -4.50
C PHE A 184 6.66 -0.90 -5.15
N PHE A 185 6.27 0.39 -5.11
CA PHE A 185 5.00 0.85 -5.70
C PHE A 185 5.02 0.94 -7.24
N ASP A 186 6.18 0.81 -7.89
CA ASP A 186 6.29 0.92 -9.35
C ASP A 186 5.99 -0.39 -10.10
N GLY A 187 5.75 -1.49 -9.37
CA GLY A 187 5.52 -2.80 -9.96
C GLY A 187 4.13 -2.95 -10.58
N ASP A 188 4.02 -3.80 -11.60
CA ASP A 188 2.76 -4.08 -12.29
C ASP A 188 1.72 -4.68 -11.33
N GLY A 189 0.44 -4.31 -11.49
CA GLY A 189 -0.64 -4.80 -10.64
C GLY A 189 -0.93 -6.28 -10.88
N MET A 190 -0.83 -7.09 -9.82
CA MET A 190 -1.27 -8.49 -9.82
C MET A 190 -2.29 -8.74 -8.72
N VAL A 191 -3.40 -9.35 -9.11
CA VAL A 191 -4.54 -9.61 -8.26
C VAL A 191 -4.53 -11.07 -7.83
N HIS A 192 -4.64 -11.32 -6.53
CA HIS A 192 -4.83 -12.64 -5.93
C HIS A 192 -6.27 -12.80 -5.48
N ALA A 193 -6.93 -13.89 -5.86
CA ALA A 193 -8.29 -14.20 -5.46
C ALA A 193 -8.34 -15.55 -4.73
N VAL A 194 -9.01 -15.57 -3.57
CA VAL A 194 -9.43 -16.79 -2.88
C VAL A 194 -10.95 -16.82 -2.83
N GLN A 195 -11.56 -17.71 -3.60
CA GLN A 195 -13.00 -17.89 -3.62
C GLN A 195 -13.42 -18.93 -2.60
N PHE A 196 -14.48 -18.63 -1.86
CA PHE A 196 -15.10 -19.48 -0.86
C PHE A 196 -16.50 -19.87 -1.30
N LYS A 197 -16.75 -21.18 -1.34
CA LYS A 197 -18.06 -21.73 -1.65
C LYS A 197 -18.30 -23.00 -0.85
N ASP A 198 -19.36 -23.02 -0.05
CA ASP A 198 -19.82 -24.21 0.69
C ASP A 198 -18.73 -24.86 1.55
N GLY A 199 -17.85 -24.05 2.16
CA GLY A 199 -16.74 -24.51 3.00
C GLY A 199 -15.51 -25.01 2.24
N SER A 200 -15.51 -24.93 0.90
CA SER A 200 -14.35 -25.15 0.04
C SER A 200 -13.71 -23.83 -0.38
N ALA A 201 -12.45 -23.87 -0.79
CA ALA A 201 -11.69 -22.73 -1.29
C ALA A 201 -11.01 -23.03 -2.63
N SER A 202 -10.96 -22.04 -3.51
CA SER A 202 -10.11 -22.04 -4.72
C SER A 202 -9.24 -20.78 -4.77
N TYR A 203 -8.14 -20.84 -5.52
CA TYR A 203 -7.20 -19.74 -5.66
C TYR A 203 -6.79 -19.52 -7.12
N ALA A 204 -6.62 -18.26 -7.50
CA ALA A 204 -6.00 -17.83 -8.74
C ALA A 204 -5.23 -16.52 -8.52
N CYS A 205 -4.23 -16.26 -9.35
CA CYS A 205 -3.63 -14.94 -9.45
C CYS A 205 -3.30 -14.56 -10.90
N ARG A 206 -3.66 -13.33 -11.27
CA ARG A 206 -3.51 -12.79 -12.63
C ARG A 206 -3.01 -11.36 -12.58
N PHE A 207 -2.21 -11.01 -13.58
CA PHE A 207 -1.91 -9.61 -13.82
C PHE A 207 -3.18 -8.87 -14.24
N THR A 208 -3.28 -7.60 -13.86
CA THR A 208 -4.20 -6.69 -14.54
C THR A 208 -3.56 -6.34 -15.88
N GLU A 209 -4.25 -6.64 -16.99
CA GLU A 209 -3.79 -6.36 -18.35
C GLU A 209 -3.87 -4.85 -18.64
N THR A 210 -2.96 -4.08 -18.02
CA THR A 210 -2.84 -2.64 -18.25
C THR A 210 -2.29 -2.37 -19.64
N HIS A 211 -2.61 -1.20 -20.19
CA HIS A 211 -2.07 -0.78 -21.48
C HIS A 211 -0.53 -0.80 -21.51
N ARG A 212 0.09 -0.43 -20.39
CA ARG A 212 1.52 -0.55 -20.13
C ARG A 212 1.99 -2.01 -20.22
N LEU A 213 1.40 -2.90 -19.43
CA LEU A 213 1.85 -4.29 -19.27
C LEU A 213 1.76 -5.06 -20.60
N VAL A 214 0.67 -4.87 -21.34
CA VAL A 214 0.45 -5.52 -22.65
C VAL A 214 1.57 -5.18 -23.63
N GLN A 215 2.01 -3.91 -23.64
CA GLN A 215 3.11 -3.45 -24.49
C GLN A 215 4.47 -3.97 -24.00
N GLU A 216 4.78 -3.87 -22.70
CA GLU A 216 6.04 -4.39 -22.13
C GLU A 216 6.17 -5.91 -22.38
N ARG A 217 5.07 -6.66 -22.23
CA ARG A 217 5.03 -8.10 -22.53
C ARG A 217 5.29 -8.39 -24.00
N ALA A 218 4.72 -7.60 -24.92
CA ALA A 218 4.96 -7.76 -26.36
C ALA A 218 6.41 -7.47 -26.75
N LEU A 219 7.06 -6.53 -26.04
CA LEU A 219 8.46 -6.16 -26.23
C LEU A 219 9.45 -7.05 -25.47
N GLY A 220 8.97 -7.79 -24.47
CA GLY A 220 9.77 -8.68 -23.62
C GLY A 220 10.69 -7.97 -22.63
N ARG A 221 10.45 -6.68 -22.33
CA ARG A 221 11.29 -5.85 -21.46
C ARG A 221 10.54 -4.63 -20.92
N PRO A 222 10.98 -4.01 -19.81
CA PRO A 222 10.41 -2.75 -19.35
C PRO A 222 10.75 -1.61 -20.32
N VAL A 223 9.78 -0.73 -20.60
CA VAL A 223 9.97 0.46 -21.45
C VAL A 223 9.29 1.71 -20.91
N PHE A 224 8.30 1.56 -20.03
CA PHE A 224 7.62 2.69 -19.40
C PHE A 224 8.38 3.13 -18.15
N PRO A 225 8.58 4.45 -17.97
CA PRO A 225 9.32 4.96 -16.82
C PRO A 225 8.65 4.56 -15.50
N LYS A 226 9.45 4.38 -14.46
CA LYS A 226 8.98 4.13 -13.09
C LYS A 226 8.79 5.46 -12.34
N ALA A 227 7.58 5.73 -11.88
CA ALA A 227 7.18 7.03 -11.35
C ALA A 227 8.01 7.45 -10.13
N ILE A 228 8.34 6.51 -9.26
CA ILE A 228 9.19 6.75 -8.10
C ILE A 228 10.61 6.32 -8.46
N GLY A 229 10.89 5.05 -8.72
CA GLY A 229 12.24 4.50 -8.83
C GLY A 229 13.15 5.15 -9.88
N GLU A 230 12.63 5.64 -11.00
CA GLU A 230 13.45 6.17 -12.10
C GLU A 230 13.37 7.70 -12.27
N LEU A 231 12.27 8.33 -11.86
CA LEU A 231 12.08 9.77 -12.05
C LEU A 231 12.78 10.60 -10.96
N HIS A 232 14.10 10.43 -10.87
CA HIS A 232 14.97 11.19 -9.96
C HIS A 232 16.07 11.90 -10.75
N GLY A 233 16.23 13.20 -10.50
CA GLY A 233 17.28 14.03 -11.06
C GLY A 233 17.38 14.02 -12.59
N HIS A 234 18.61 14.23 -13.09
CA HIS A 234 18.88 14.32 -14.53
C HIS A 234 18.63 13.00 -15.28
N SER A 235 18.88 11.85 -14.63
CA SER A 235 18.53 10.54 -15.17
C SER A 235 17.03 10.39 -15.40
N GLY A 236 16.20 10.86 -14.46
CA GLY A 236 14.75 10.89 -14.61
C GLY A 236 14.29 11.71 -15.81
N ILE A 237 14.90 12.89 -16.04
CA ILE A 237 14.63 13.71 -17.23
C ILE A 237 15.02 12.94 -18.50
N ALA A 238 16.20 12.32 -18.53
CA ALA A 238 16.66 11.54 -19.67
C ALA A 238 15.74 10.34 -19.97
N ARG A 239 15.24 9.65 -18.93
CA ARG A 239 14.27 8.55 -19.04
C ARG A 239 12.95 9.03 -19.65
N LEU A 240 12.43 10.18 -19.21
CA LEU A 240 11.23 10.78 -19.79
C LEU A 240 11.43 11.14 -21.26
N LEU A 241 12.55 11.78 -21.61
CA LEU A 241 12.86 12.13 -23.00
C LEU A 241 12.99 10.89 -23.88
N LEU A 242 13.66 9.84 -23.40
CA LEU A 242 13.77 8.55 -24.09
C LEU A 242 12.39 7.93 -24.32
N PHE A 243 11.52 7.95 -23.31
CA PHE A 243 10.16 7.45 -23.41
C PHE A 243 9.34 8.22 -24.47
N TYR A 244 9.34 9.56 -24.44
CA TYR A 244 8.64 10.36 -25.44
C TYR A 244 9.23 10.19 -26.84
N ALA A 245 10.54 10.03 -26.97
CA ALA A 245 11.18 9.72 -28.24
C ALA A 245 10.69 8.37 -28.80
N ARG A 246 10.57 7.33 -27.96
CA ARG A 246 9.95 6.04 -28.35
C ARG A 246 8.51 6.24 -28.85
N GLY A 247 7.74 7.10 -28.18
CA GLY A 247 6.40 7.48 -28.60
C GLY A 247 6.34 8.15 -29.98
N LEU A 248 7.25 9.09 -30.26
CA LEU A 248 7.34 9.79 -31.55
C LEU A 248 7.60 8.84 -32.73
N PHE A 249 8.31 7.74 -32.50
CA PHE A 249 8.54 6.70 -33.51
C PHE A 249 7.45 5.61 -33.53
N GLY A 250 6.40 5.74 -32.71
CA GLY A 250 5.33 4.74 -32.60
C GLY A 250 5.82 3.39 -32.08
N LEU A 251 6.86 3.40 -31.23
CA LEU A 251 7.42 2.20 -30.61
C LEU A 251 6.70 1.84 -29.31
N VAL A 252 6.11 2.84 -28.66
CA VAL A 252 5.31 2.74 -27.44
C VAL A 252 4.13 3.71 -27.57
N ASP A 253 2.96 3.32 -27.12
CA ASP A 253 1.77 4.16 -27.03
C ASP A 253 1.48 4.49 -25.56
N SER A 254 1.32 5.78 -25.25
CA SER A 254 0.94 6.27 -23.92
C SER A 254 -0.44 6.93 -23.92
N SER A 255 -1.11 7.01 -25.08
CA SER A 255 -2.39 7.70 -25.24
C SER A 255 -3.53 7.03 -24.46
N HIS A 256 -3.38 5.74 -24.13
CA HIS A 256 -4.34 4.97 -23.36
C HIS A 256 -3.93 4.76 -21.88
N GLY A 257 -3.10 5.65 -21.34
CA GLY A 257 -2.68 5.63 -19.94
C GLY A 257 -1.40 4.83 -19.72
N MET A 258 -0.73 5.10 -18.60
CA MET A 258 0.55 4.49 -18.21
C MET A 258 0.48 3.79 -16.85
N GLY A 259 -0.71 3.71 -16.25
CA GLY A 259 -0.88 3.21 -14.90
C GLY A 259 -0.57 1.73 -14.76
N VAL A 260 -0.22 1.35 -13.53
CA VAL A 260 0.14 -0.01 -13.14
C VAL A 260 -1.01 -0.76 -12.48
N ALA A 261 -2.08 -0.08 -12.07
CA ALA A 261 -3.29 -0.67 -11.49
C ALA A 261 -3.03 -1.61 -10.28
N ASN A 262 -2.09 -1.24 -9.40
CA ASN A 262 -1.65 -2.06 -8.27
C ASN A 262 -2.20 -1.60 -6.91
N ALA A 263 -2.68 -0.35 -6.80
CA ALA A 263 -2.80 0.37 -5.54
C ALA A 263 -4.04 0.04 -4.70
N GLY A 264 -4.89 -0.89 -5.16
CA GLY A 264 -6.05 -1.34 -4.40
C GLY A 264 -7.19 -1.83 -5.28
N LEU A 265 -8.30 -2.17 -4.63
CA LEU A 265 -9.50 -2.72 -5.27
C LEU A 265 -10.77 -2.16 -4.62
N VAL A 266 -11.73 -1.76 -5.45
CA VAL A 266 -13.10 -1.45 -5.01
C VAL A 266 -14.11 -2.26 -5.83
N TYR A 267 -15.16 -2.75 -5.16
CA TYR A 267 -16.30 -3.34 -5.84
C TYR A 267 -17.45 -2.35 -5.84
N PHE A 268 -17.87 -1.91 -7.04
CA PHE A 268 -18.87 -0.87 -7.21
C PHE A 268 -19.72 -1.12 -8.45
N ASN A 269 -21.04 -0.97 -8.31
CA ASN A 269 -22.02 -1.13 -9.40
C ASN A 269 -21.78 -2.40 -10.25
N GLY A 270 -21.62 -3.54 -9.58
CA GLY A 270 -21.41 -4.83 -10.24
C GLY A 270 -20.00 -5.05 -10.80
N ARG A 271 -19.03 -4.15 -10.54
CA ARG A 271 -17.68 -4.21 -11.14
C ARG A 271 -16.60 -4.20 -10.07
N LEU A 272 -15.61 -5.09 -10.20
CA LEU A 272 -14.36 -4.98 -9.46
C LEU A 272 -13.41 -4.08 -10.25
N LEU A 273 -12.92 -3.04 -9.59
CA LEU A 273 -12.05 -2.04 -10.17
C LEU A 273 -10.68 -2.13 -9.51
N ALA A 274 -9.66 -2.47 -10.30
CA ALA A 274 -8.25 -2.36 -9.93
C ALA A 274 -7.82 -0.90 -10.04
N MET A 275 -7.40 -0.33 -8.91
CA MET A 275 -7.13 1.10 -8.79
C MET A 275 -5.69 1.42 -9.21
N SER A 276 -5.51 2.51 -9.94
CA SER A 276 -4.19 3.09 -10.27
C SER A 276 -4.21 4.55 -9.85
N GLU A 277 -3.21 4.98 -9.08
CA GLU A 277 -3.15 6.34 -8.54
C GLU A 277 -2.99 7.42 -9.63
N ASP A 278 -2.40 7.04 -10.75
CA ASP A 278 -2.02 7.88 -11.89
C ASP A 278 -2.78 7.57 -13.19
N ASP A 279 -3.83 6.75 -13.14
CA ASP A 279 -4.61 6.34 -14.31
C ASP A 279 -6.10 6.15 -13.96
N LEU A 280 -6.92 5.83 -14.96
CA LEU A 280 -8.25 5.30 -14.78
C LEU A 280 -8.17 3.90 -14.13
N PRO A 281 -9.21 3.50 -13.37
CA PRO A 281 -9.30 2.14 -12.88
C PRO A 281 -9.43 1.14 -14.03
N TYR A 282 -9.01 -0.10 -13.79
CA TYR A 282 -9.21 -1.22 -14.71
C TYR A 282 -10.29 -2.14 -14.16
N GLN A 283 -11.30 -2.45 -14.98
CA GLN A 283 -12.30 -3.45 -14.61
C GLN A 283 -11.68 -4.84 -14.69
N VAL A 284 -11.81 -5.60 -13.61
CA VAL A 284 -11.46 -7.01 -13.52
C VAL A 284 -12.74 -7.80 -13.27
N GLN A 285 -12.94 -8.87 -14.04
CA GLN A 285 -14.03 -9.82 -13.86
C GLN A 285 -13.53 -11.01 -13.05
N VAL A 286 -14.31 -11.42 -12.05
CA VAL A 286 -14.14 -12.73 -11.40
C VAL A 286 -15.00 -13.72 -12.17
N THR A 287 -14.38 -14.66 -12.86
CA THR A 287 -15.11 -15.61 -13.70
C THR A 287 -15.91 -16.60 -12.85
N PRO A 288 -16.94 -17.27 -13.42
CA PRO A 288 -17.68 -18.32 -12.70
C PRO A 288 -16.81 -19.48 -12.20
N THR A 289 -15.66 -19.72 -12.85
CA THR A 289 -14.69 -20.73 -12.42
C THR A 289 -13.79 -20.22 -11.29
N GLY A 290 -13.83 -18.95 -10.92
CA GLY A 290 -12.95 -18.34 -9.92
C GLY A 290 -11.62 -17.84 -10.48
N ASP A 291 -11.49 -17.72 -11.81
CA ASP A 291 -10.33 -17.05 -12.44
C ASP A 291 -10.58 -15.53 -12.48
N LEU A 292 -9.56 -14.78 -12.89
CA LEU A 292 -9.61 -13.34 -13.05
C LEU A 292 -9.38 -12.98 -14.52
N LYS A 293 -10.17 -12.04 -15.04
CA LYS A 293 -10.02 -11.55 -16.40
C LYS A 293 -10.12 -10.03 -16.42
N THR A 294 -9.09 -9.35 -16.89
CA THR A 294 -9.20 -7.91 -17.16
C THR A 294 -10.16 -7.68 -18.31
N VAL A 295 -11.20 -6.89 -18.06
CA VAL A 295 -12.18 -6.45 -19.06
C VAL A 295 -11.59 -5.27 -19.84
N GLY A 296 -10.95 -4.34 -19.15
CA GLY A 296 -10.27 -3.21 -19.75
C GLY A 296 -10.21 -2.00 -18.82
N ARG A 297 -9.65 -0.91 -19.34
CA ARG A 297 -9.60 0.41 -18.68
C ARG A 297 -11.03 0.98 -18.61
N TYR A 298 -11.47 1.42 -17.43
CA TYR A 298 -12.86 1.77 -17.14
C TYR A 298 -13.02 3.26 -16.81
N ASP A 299 -13.72 3.97 -17.69
CA ASP A 299 -13.93 5.42 -17.62
C ASP A 299 -15.35 5.81 -17.16
N PHE A 300 -16.08 4.85 -16.56
CA PHE A 300 -17.48 5.02 -16.14
C PHE A 300 -18.39 5.44 -17.30
N ASN A 301 -18.27 4.77 -18.45
CA ASN A 301 -19.02 5.05 -19.67
C ASN A 301 -18.76 6.48 -20.20
N GLY A 302 -17.49 6.89 -20.23
CA GLY A 302 -17.02 8.19 -20.71
C GLY A 302 -17.22 9.38 -19.76
N GLN A 303 -17.72 9.14 -18.53
CA GLN A 303 -17.97 10.19 -17.54
C GLN A 303 -16.70 10.62 -16.78
N LEU A 304 -15.74 9.70 -16.61
CA LEU A 304 -14.47 9.95 -15.93
C LEU A 304 -13.38 10.21 -16.97
N ARG A 305 -12.85 11.45 -17.00
CA ARG A 305 -11.82 11.89 -17.95
C ARG A 305 -10.47 12.21 -17.30
N SER A 306 -10.42 12.16 -15.98
CA SER A 306 -9.23 12.37 -15.16
C SER A 306 -8.87 11.08 -14.42
N THR A 307 -7.70 11.04 -13.79
CA THR A 307 -7.35 10.01 -12.80
C THR A 307 -8.30 10.09 -11.59
N MET A 308 -8.30 9.06 -10.76
CA MET A 308 -8.88 9.12 -9.41
C MET A 308 -7.91 8.49 -8.43
N ILE A 309 -7.93 8.94 -7.18
CA ILE A 309 -7.09 8.38 -6.13
C ILE A 309 -7.42 6.89 -5.89
N ALA A 310 -6.47 6.14 -5.35
CA ALA A 310 -6.62 4.70 -5.15
C ALA A 310 -7.64 4.31 -4.07
N HIS A 311 -8.04 5.27 -3.22
CA HIS A 311 -8.90 5.06 -2.06
C HIS A 311 -10.27 5.78 -2.15
N PRO A 312 -11.12 5.50 -3.16
CA PRO A 312 -12.49 6.00 -3.14
C PRO A 312 -13.28 5.38 -1.98
N LYS A 313 -14.23 6.13 -1.42
CA LYS A 313 -15.02 5.69 -0.26
C LYS A 313 -16.45 5.41 -0.69
N LEU A 314 -16.89 4.17 -0.49
CA LEU A 314 -18.26 3.72 -0.77
C LEU A 314 -19.10 3.88 0.49
N ASP A 315 -20.07 4.80 0.49
CA ASP A 315 -20.99 4.97 1.62
C ASP A 315 -21.91 3.75 1.74
N PRO A 316 -21.90 3.02 2.87
CA PRO A 316 -22.71 1.83 3.05
C PRO A 316 -24.23 2.09 3.08
N ILE A 317 -24.66 3.34 3.31
CA ILE A 317 -26.09 3.68 3.38
C ILE A 317 -26.62 4.15 2.03
N THR A 318 -25.95 5.10 1.37
CA THR A 318 -26.42 5.63 0.08
C THR A 318 -25.99 4.78 -1.10
N GLY A 319 -24.93 3.98 -0.96
CA GLY A 319 -24.31 3.23 -2.05
C GLY A 319 -23.52 4.11 -3.02
N GLU A 320 -23.27 5.37 -2.68
CA GLU A 320 -22.49 6.31 -3.50
C GLU A 320 -20.99 6.10 -3.30
N LEU A 321 -20.24 6.23 -4.39
CA LEU A 321 -18.78 6.14 -4.39
C LEU A 321 -18.17 7.54 -4.48
N PHE A 322 -17.58 8.01 -3.39
CA PHE A 322 -16.88 9.29 -3.30
C PHE A 322 -15.42 9.15 -3.71
N ALA A 323 -14.90 10.11 -4.47
CA ALA A 323 -13.52 10.09 -4.93
C ALA A 323 -12.92 11.50 -5.01
N LEU A 324 -11.58 11.53 -4.97
CA LEU A 324 -10.78 12.69 -5.32
C LEU A 324 -9.97 12.38 -6.58
N SER A 325 -9.54 13.45 -7.25
CA SER A 325 -8.57 13.41 -8.34
C SER A 325 -7.60 14.57 -8.16
N TYR A 326 -6.30 14.29 -8.17
CA TYR A 326 -5.28 15.34 -8.12
C TYR A 326 -4.44 15.34 -9.40
N ASP A 327 -4.05 16.54 -9.85
CA ASP A 327 -3.20 16.78 -11.02
C ASP A 327 -1.91 17.45 -10.56
N VAL A 328 -0.76 16.89 -10.94
CA VAL A 328 0.56 17.36 -10.51
C VAL A 328 1.15 18.45 -11.40
N VAL A 329 0.50 18.74 -12.54
CA VAL A 329 0.99 19.65 -13.58
C VAL A 329 0.08 20.86 -13.74
N ARG A 330 -1.23 20.66 -13.88
CA ARG A 330 -2.19 21.70 -14.27
C ARG A 330 -3.20 21.99 -13.16
N LYS A 331 -3.58 23.27 -13.05
CA LYS A 331 -4.72 23.68 -12.21
C LYS A 331 -6.05 23.32 -12.92
N PRO A 332 -7.11 23.00 -12.15
CA PRO A 332 -7.13 22.81 -10.69
C PRO A 332 -6.35 21.55 -10.27
N TYR A 333 -5.52 21.66 -9.23
CA TYR A 333 -4.70 20.55 -8.75
C TYR A 333 -5.49 19.49 -7.99
N LEU A 334 -6.71 19.79 -7.55
CA LEU A 334 -7.57 18.86 -6.83
C LEU A 334 -9.02 19.03 -7.28
N LYS A 335 -9.69 17.90 -7.47
CA LYS A 335 -11.12 17.80 -7.76
C LYS A 335 -11.76 16.78 -6.84
N TYR A 336 -13.01 17.05 -6.51
CA TYR A 336 -13.90 16.14 -5.81
C TYR A 336 -15.09 15.79 -6.70
N PHE A 337 -15.50 14.52 -6.67
CA PHE A 337 -16.72 14.05 -7.33
C PHE A 337 -17.20 12.75 -6.69
N HIS A 338 -18.42 12.34 -7.02
CA HIS A 338 -18.96 11.05 -6.61
C HIS A 338 -19.75 10.37 -7.73
N PHE A 339 -20.02 9.09 -7.54
CA PHE A 339 -20.90 8.31 -8.40
C PHE A 339 -22.09 7.81 -7.60
N SER A 340 -23.29 8.03 -8.12
CA SER A 340 -24.52 7.38 -7.64
C SER A 340 -24.42 5.85 -7.75
N PRO A 341 -25.23 5.06 -7.03
CA PRO A 341 -25.23 3.59 -7.13
C PRO A 341 -25.41 3.06 -8.56
N GLN A 342 -26.08 3.83 -9.42
CA GLN A 342 -26.32 3.50 -10.83
C GLN A 342 -25.12 3.85 -11.74
N GLY A 343 -24.04 4.39 -11.18
CA GLY A 343 -22.83 4.77 -11.91
C GLY A 343 -22.90 6.13 -12.60
N LYS A 344 -23.89 6.98 -12.29
CA LYS A 344 -23.93 8.37 -12.78
C LYS A 344 -22.99 9.24 -11.95
N LYS A 345 -22.06 9.92 -12.60
CA LYS A 345 -21.08 10.82 -11.99
C LYS A 345 -21.71 12.19 -11.68
N SER A 346 -21.34 12.79 -10.54
CA SER A 346 -21.59 14.20 -10.25
C SER A 346 -20.75 15.13 -11.13
N PRO A 347 -21.09 16.43 -11.21
CA PRO A 347 -20.13 17.44 -11.65
C PRO A 347 -18.85 17.41 -10.81
N ASP A 348 -17.74 17.85 -11.40
CA ASP A 348 -16.48 18.07 -10.66
C ASP A 348 -16.63 19.31 -9.77
N VAL A 349 -16.27 19.16 -8.50
CA VAL A 349 -16.02 20.29 -7.59
C VAL A 349 -14.52 20.56 -7.59
N GLU A 350 -14.12 21.67 -8.20
CA GLU A 350 -12.71 22.08 -8.23
C GLU A 350 -12.31 22.67 -6.87
N ILE A 351 -11.23 22.15 -6.28
CA ILE A 351 -10.73 22.58 -4.97
C ILE A 351 -9.38 23.27 -5.18
N PRO A 352 -9.32 24.61 -5.10
CA PRO A 352 -8.07 25.33 -5.35
C PRO A 352 -7.03 25.05 -4.27
N LEU A 353 -5.89 24.53 -4.68
CA LEU A 353 -4.69 24.40 -3.85
C LEU A 353 -3.58 25.32 -4.35
N ALA A 354 -2.73 25.78 -3.43
CA ALA A 354 -1.61 26.66 -3.76
C ALA A 354 -0.53 25.93 -4.60
N GLN A 355 -0.31 24.66 -4.29
CA GLN A 355 0.67 23.77 -4.93
C GLN A 355 0.10 22.35 -5.06
N PRO A 356 0.62 21.53 -5.98
CA PRO A 356 0.15 20.15 -6.14
C PRO A 356 0.57 19.31 -4.94
N THR A 357 -0.43 18.84 -4.19
CA THR A 357 -0.26 18.05 -2.97
C THR A 357 -0.53 16.58 -3.28
N MET A 358 0.26 15.67 -2.74
CA MET A 358 -0.06 14.24 -2.80
C MET A 358 -1.30 13.95 -1.93
N MET A 359 -2.29 13.29 -2.51
CA MET A 359 -3.58 12.99 -1.89
C MET A 359 -3.89 11.50 -2.07
N HIS A 360 -3.12 10.64 -1.41
CA HIS A 360 -3.28 9.19 -1.53
C HIS A 360 -4.65 8.71 -1.01
N ASP A 361 -5.07 9.25 0.13
CA ASP A 361 -6.31 8.89 0.82
C ASP A 361 -7.08 10.12 1.31
N PHE A 362 -8.35 9.92 1.64
CA PHE A 362 -9.24 10.91 2.23
C PHE A 362 -10.25 10.22 3.16
N ALA A 363 -11.19 10.96 3.75
CA ALA A 363 -12.27 10.35 4.52
C ALA A 363 -13.64 10.96 4.17
N ILE A 364 -14.69 10.25 4.53
CA ILE A 364 -16.07 10.73 4.46
C ILE A 364 -16.68 10.65 5.86
N THR A 365 -17.70 11.46 6.10
CA THR A 365 -18.65 11.34 7.22
C THR A 365 -20.05 11.16 6.64
N GLU A 366 -21.09 11.25 7.48
CA GLU A 366 -22.46 11.26 7.00
C GLU A 366 -22.73 12.44 6.05
N ASN A 367 -22.24 13.64 6.39
CA ASN A 367 -22.53 14.88 5.67
C ASN A 367 -21.32 15.50 4.96
N PHE A 368 -20.10 15.12 5.31
CA PHE A 368 -18.89 15.79 4.84
C PHE A 368 -17.91 14.86 4.14
N VAL A 369 -17.09 15.48 3.30
CA VAL A 369 -15.84 14.94 2.78
C VAL A 369 -14.70 15.62 3.54
N VAL A 370 -13.72 14.83 3.94
CA VAL A 370 -12.57 15.24 4.77
C VAL A 370 -11.29 15.07 3.96
N ILE A 371 -10.66 16.19 3.63
CA ILE A 371 -9.58 16.29 2.65
C ILE A 371 -8.25 16.62 3.35
N PRO A 372 -7.25 15.72 3.37
CA PRO A 372 -5.97 15.96 4.03
C PRO A 372 -4.98 16.75 3.15
N ASP A 373 -4.96 18.09 3.26
CA ASP A 373 -3.94 18.91 2.58
C ASP A 373 -2.66 18.98 3.42
N GLN A 374 -1.74 18.04 3.14
CA GLN A 374 -0.56 17.77 3.96
C GLN A 374 0.77 18.19 3.30
N GLN A 375 1.89 17.90 3.95
CA GLN A 375 3.21 18.45 3.62
C GLN A 375 3.99 17.72 2.50
N VAL A 376 3.55 16.54 2.08
CA VAL A 376 4.16 15.84 0.93
C VAL A 376 3.56 16.40 -0.37
N VAL A 377 4.41 17.00 -1.20
CA VAL A 377 3.99 17.75 -2.40
C VAL A 377 4.84 17.41 -3.60
N PHE A 378 4.32 17.73 -4.80
CA PHE A 378 5.05 17.56 -6.04
C PHE A 378 5.76 18.86 -6.45
N LYS A 379 7.09 18.84 -6.59
CA LYS A 379 7.88 19.94 -7.13
C LYS A 379 8.72 19.44 -8.31
N LEU A 380 8.10 19.41 -9.50
CA LEU A 380 8.76 18.99 -10.75
C LEU A 380 10.09 19.71 -11.05
N PRO A 381 10.29 21.01 -10.72
CA PRO A 381 11.60 21.67 -10.91
C PRO A 381 12.77 21.05 -10.13
N GLU A 382 12.52 20.24 -9.09
CA GLU A 382 13.58 19.54 -8.35
C GLU A 382 14.33 18.52 -9.21
N LEU A 383 13.69 17.96 -10.24
CA LEU A 383 14.34 17.07 -11.20
C LEU A 383 15.53 17.76 -11.91
N ILE A 384 15.41 19.06 -12.18
CA ILE A 384 16.47 19.85 -12.82
C ILE A 384 17.65 20.05 -11.85
N HIS A 385 17.40 20.05 -10.55
CA HIS A 385 18.43 20.18 -9.51
C HIS A 385 19.00 18.83 -9.06
N GLY A 386 18.61 17.72 -9.71
CA GLY A 386 19.09 16.39 -9.37
C GLY A 386 18.28 15.65 -8.31
N GLY A 387 17.19 16.23 -7.79
CA GLY A 387 16.39 15.70 -6.69
C GLY A 387 15.15 14.88 -7.11
N SER A 388 14.40 14.41 -6.11
CA SER A 388 13.07 13.79 -6.30
C SER A 388 12.00 14.85 -6.55
N PRO A 389 11.02 14.60 -7.45
CA PRO A 389 9.88 15.48 -7.60
C PRO A 389 8.89 15.37 -6.44
N VAL A 390 8.99 14.34 -5.60
CA VAL A 390 8.16 14.17 -4.38
C VAL A 390 8.96 14.66 -3.18
N ILE A 391 8.48 15.72 -2.54
CA ILE A 391 9.23 16.37 -1.47
C ILE A 391 8.39 16.55 -0.20
N TYR A 392 9.08 16.51 0.94
CA TYR A 392 8.54 16.97 2.22
C TYR A 392 8.74 18.47 2.38
N ASP A 393 7.68 19.25 2.15
CA ASP A 393 7.71 20.70 2.33
C ASP A 393 7.43 21.10 3.78
N LYS A 394 8.50 21.21 4.58
CA LYS A 394 8.44 21.61 5.99
C LYS A 394 7.80 22.98 6.22
N SER A 395 7.80 23.86 5.22
CA SER A 395 7.21 25.21 5.33
C SER A 395 5.69 25.19 5.19
N LYS A 396 5.14 24.12 4.62
CA LYS A 396 3.70 23.99 4.43
C LYS A 396 3.01 23.60 5.74
N MET A 397 1.92 24.29 6.06
CA MET A 397 1.04 23.93 7.17
C MET A 397 0.11 22.79 6.75
N SER A 398 0.20 21.65 7.43
CA SER A 398 -0.79 20.57 7.28
C SER A 398 -2.17 21.03 7.79
N ARG A 399 -3.23 20.66 7.06
CA ARG A 399 -4.61 21.03 7.40
C ARG A 399 -5.60 20.04 6.80
N PHE A 400 -6.82 20.02 7.35
CA PHE A 400 -7.93 19.26 6.80
C PHE A 400 -9.01 20.19 6.25
N GLY A 401 -9.46 19.93 5.03
CA GLY A 401 -10.60 20.58 4.41
C GLY A 401 -11.86 19.80 4.71
N ILE A 402 -12.86 20.45 5.30
CA ILE A 402 -14.20 19.88 5.54
C ILE A 402 -15.17 20.51 4.55
N LEU A 403 -15.67 19.70 3.63
CA LEU A 403 -16.57 20.11 2.56
C LEU A 403 -17.87 19.32 2.64
N ASP A 404 -19.02 19.98 2.43
CA ASP A 404 -20.30 19.27 2.29
C ASP A 404 -20.20 18.25 1.13
N ARG A 405 -20.59 17.00 1.36
CA ARG A 405 -20.50 15.95 0.33
C ARG A 405 -21.39 16.21 -0.89
N ASN A 406 -22.38 17.08 -0.77
CA ASN A 406 -23.27 17.49 -1.86
C ASN A 406 -22.92 18.89 -2.39
N ALA A 407 -21.76 19.44 -2.01
CA ALA A 407 -21.32 20.74 -2.48
C ALA A 407 -21.27 20.81 -4.02
N THR A 408 -21.68 21.95 -4.57
CA THR A 408 -21.59 22.25 -6.01
C THR A 408 -20.31 23.01 -6.37
N ASP A 409 -19.64 23.59 -5.38
CA ASP A 409 -18.38 24.32 -5.51
C ASP A 409 -17.58 24.27 -4.20
N ALA A 410 -16.34 24.77 -4.21
CA ALA A 410 -15.46 24.74 -3.05
C ALA A 410 -15.66 25.91 -2.06
N SER A 411 -16.60 26.83 -2.27
CA SER A 411 -16.73 28.04 -1.44
C SER A 411 -17.10 27.72 0.02
N GLY A 412 -17.81 26.61 0.24
CA GLY A 412 -18.20 26.12 1.57
C GLY A 412 -17.11 25.35 2.33
N ILE A 413 -15.93 25.15 1.75
CA ILE A 413 -14.87 24.37 2.41
C ILE A 413 -14.34 25.09 3.66
N LYS A 414 -14.22 24.35 4.76
CA LYS A 414 -13.58 24.81 5.99
C LYS A 414 -12.21 24.18 6.14
N TRP A 415 -11.16 24.97 5.99
CA TRP A 415 -9.79 24.54 6.24
C TRP A 415 -9.45 24.69 7.73
N ILE A 416 -9.09 23.58 8.37
CA ILE A 416 -8.70 23.52 9.79
C ILE A 416 -7.25 23.07 9.87
N GLU A 417 -6.39 23.94 10.39
CA GLU A 417 -4.96 23.67 10.53
C GLU A 417 -4.69 22.55 11.54
N THR A 418 -3.79 21.64 11.18
CA THR A 418 -3.35 20.49 11.97
C THR A 418 -1.82 20.37 11.84
N PRO A 419 -1.05 21.14 12.62
CA PRO A 419 0.41 21.14 12.51
C PRO A 419 1.00 19.75 12.77
N ASP A 420 2.15 19.48 12.13
CA ASP A 420 2.94 18.24 12.28
C ASP A 420 2.13 16.94 12.08
N CYS A 421 1.16 16.99 11.15
CA CYS A 421 0.27 15.89 10.85
C CYS A 421 0.40 15.46 9.38
N PHE A 422 0.86 14.24 9.17
CA PHE A 422 0.82 13.55 7.88
C PHE A 422 0.27 12.15 8.10
N CYS A 423 -0.76 11.78 7.36
CA CYS A 423 -1.39 10.46 7.41
C CYS A 423 -1.38 9.92 5.99
N PHE A 424 -0.70 8.79 5.78
CA PHE A 424 -0.78 8.13 4.49
C PHE A 424 -2.17 7.52 4.27
N HIS A 425 -2.76 6.94 5.33
CA HIS A 425 -4.10 6.37 5.32
C HIS A 425 -5.01 6.96 6.40
N LEU A 426 -6.29 7.14 6.05
CA LEU A 426 -7.38 7.56 6.93
C LEU A 426 -8.40 6.42 7.05
N TRP A 427 -8.49 5.85 8.24
CA TRP A 427 -9.27 4.64 8.52
C TRP A 427 -10.77 4.89 8.53
N ASN A 428 -11.19 5.96 9.20
CA ASN A 428 -12.58 6.40 9.24
C ASN A 428 -12.69 7.85 9.72
N ALA A 429 -13.83 8.47 9.48
CA ALA A 429 -14.20 9.73 10.11
C ALA A 429 -15.70 9.75 10.45
N TRP A 430 -16.09 10.58 11.42
CA TRP A 430 -17.50 10.79 11.77
C TRP A 430 -17.72 12.16 12.43
N GLU A 431 -18.97 12.54 12.55
CA GLU A 431 -19.40 13.79 13.18
C GLU A 431 -19.78 13.57 14.65
N GLU A 432 -19.41 14.50 15.53
CA GLU A 432 -19.91 14.64 16.91
C GLU A 432 -20.63 16.01 17.01
N PRO A 433 -21.94 16.07 16.67
CA PRO A 433 -22.70 17.33 16.63
C PRO A 433 -22.74 18.05 17.98
N GLU A 434 -22.66 17.32 19.08
CA GLU A 434 -22.69 17.85 20.44
C GLU A 434 -21.48 18.76 20.72
N THR A 435 -20.33 18.45 20.11
CA THR A 435 -19.09 19.25 20.25
C THR A 435 -18.79 20.11 19.02
N ASN A 436 -19.58 19.99 17.94
CA ASN A 436 -19.33 20.60 16.63
C ASN A 436 -18.00 20.14 16.02
N GLU A 437 -17.66 18.87 16.22
CA GLU A 437 -16.40 18.30 15.77
C GLU A 437 -16.60 17.23 14.69
N VAL A 438 -15.66 17.17 13.75
CA VAL A 438 -15.41 16.00 12.93
C VAL A 438 -14.23 15.26 13.53
N ILE A 439 -14.41 13.98 13.80
CA ILE A 439 -13.38 13.08 14.32
C ILE A 439 -12.81 12.31 13.14
N VAL A 440 -11.49 12.30 13.01
CA VAL A 440 -10.76 11.57 11.98
C VAL A 440 -9.83 10.59 12.66
N ILE A 441 -9.89 9.34 12.25
CA ILE A 441 -9.01 8.28 12.72
C ILE A 441 -8.06 7.94 11.58
N GLY A 442 -6.77 8.18 11.79
CA GLY A 442 -5.73 7.94 10.79
C GLY A 442 -4.43 7.49 11.44
N SER A 443 -3.54 6.93 10.64
CA SER A 443 -2.20 6.56 11.09
C SER A 443 -1.22 7.66 10.67
N CYS A 444 -0.76 8.42 11.65
CA CYS A 444 0.12 9.55 11.40
C CYS A 444 1.58 9.11 11.34
N MET A 445 2.26 9.40 10.24
CA MET A 445 3.65 9.02 10.02
C MET A 445 4.63 10.12 10.41
N THR A 446 5.77 9.72 10.97
CA THR A 446 6.89 10.61 11.28
C THR A 446 8.21 9.88 11.05
N PRO A 447 9.12 10.43 10.22
CA PRO A 447 8.91 11.59 9.35
C PRO A 447 7.88 11.33 8.21
N PRO A 448 7.21 12.38 7.67
CA PRO A 448 6.17 12.24 6.64
C PRO A 448 6.61 11.57 5.34
N ASP A 449 7.87 11.66 4.97
CA ASP A 449 8.40 11.19 3.69
C ASP A 449 9.20 9.89 3.78
N SER A 450 9.21 9.19 4.92
CA SER A 450 9.95 7.92 5.08
C SER A 450 9.55 6.81 4.11
N ILE A 451 8.38 6.91 3.45
CA ILE A 451 7.97 5.98 2.40
C ILE A 451 8.78 6.22 1.12
N PHE A 452 9.11 7.49 0.82
CA PHE A 452 9.69 7.90 -0.46
C PHE A 452 11.20 8.18 -0.35
N ASN A 453 11.65 8.62 0.82
CA ASN A 453 13.01 9.05 1.08
C ASN A 453 13.64 8.25 2.21
N GLU A 454 14.95 8.04 2.11
CA GLU A 454 15.73 7.50 3.21
C GLU A 454 15.73 8.49 4.38
N SER A 455 15.56 7.97 5.59
CA SER A 455 15.64 8.75 6.81
C SER A 455 16.54 8.03 7.80
N ASP A 456 17.38 8.81 8.49
CA ASP A 456 18.17 8.32 9.63
C ASP A 456 17.27 8.00 10.85
N GLU A 457 16.04 8.52 10.87
CA GLU A 457 15.06 8.24 11.91
C GLU A 457 14.21 7.01 11.54
N SER A 458 13.97 6.13 12.51
CA SER A 458 13.04 5.02 12.33
C SER A 458 11.63 5.56 12.11
N LEU A 459 10.99 5.16 11.00
CA LEU A 459 9.59 5.48 10.73
C LEU A 459 8.71 5.08 11.92
N LYS A 460 7.87 6.02 12.36
CA LYS A 460 6.76 5.79 13.28
C LYS A 460 5.45 6.02 12.55
N SER A 461 4.56 5.04 12.53
CA SER A 461 3.16 5.19 12.12
C SER A 461 2.25 5.03 13.34
N VAL A 462 1.73 6.16 13.82
CA VAL A 462 0.98 6.27 15.08
C VAL A 462 -0.50 6.43 14.81
N LEU A 463 -1.29 5.40 15.17
CA LEU A 463 -2.75 5.49 15.15
C LEU A 463 -3.23 6.65 16.06
N SER A 464 -3.84 7.65 15.44
CA SER A 464 -4.20 8.92 16.07
C SER A 464 -5.68 9.24 15.88
N GLU A 465 -6.26 9.87 16.91
CA GLU A 465 -7.53 10.57 16.83
C GLU A 465 -7.23 12.06 16.59
N ILE A 466 -7.81 12.61 15.52
CA ILE A 466 -7.72 14.01 15.16
C ILE A 466 -9.14 14.60 15.28
N ARG A 467 -9.32 15.61 16.13
CA ARG A 467 -10.60 16.30 16.30
C ARG A 467 -10.54 17.65 15.59
N LEU A 468 -11.52 17.93 14.76
CA LEU A 468 -11.59 19.12 13.92
C LEU A 468 -12.85 19.91 14.27
N ASN A 469 -12.71 21.03 14.95
CA ASN A 469 -13.85 21.80 15.44
C ASN A 469 -14.35 22.80 14.38
N LEU A 470 -15.54 22.56 13.83
CA LEU A 470 -16.11 23.32 12.70
C LEU A 470 -16.56 24.74 13.06
N LYS A 471 -16.67 25.04 14.37
CA LYS A 471 -17.07 26.35 14.90
C LYS A 471 -15.88 27.23 15.22
N THR A 472 -14.84 26.67 15.85
CA THR A 472 -13.66 27.42 16.30
C THR A 472 -12.52 27.40 15.29
N GLY A 473 -12.53 26.49 14.31
CA GLY A 473 -11.43 26.31 13.37
C GLY A 473 -10.17 25.72 14.00
N LYS A 474 -10.26 25.16 15.21
CA LYS A 474 -9.14 24.55 15.93
C LYS A 474 -9.15 23.04 15.75
N SER A 475 -7.96 22.45 15.79
CA SER A 475 -7.78 21.00 15.83
C SER A 475 -7.12 20.54 17.13
N THR A 476 -7.32 19.26 17.45
CA THR A 476 -6.47 18.54 18.40
C THR A 476 -6.09 17.19 17.80
N ARG A 477 -4.95 16.65 18.23
CA ARG A 477 -4.48 15.33 17.84
C ARG A 477 -3.96 14.61 19.07
N ARG A 478 -4.30 13.33 19.21
CA ARG A 478 -3.75 12.45 20.24
C ARG A 478 -3.52 11.03 19.71
N PRO A 479 -2.49 10.31 20.17
CA PRO A 479 -2.41 8.87 19.99
C PRO A 479 -3.64 8.18 20.61
N ILE A 480 -4.10 7.10 19.99
CA ILE A 480 -5.21 6.29 20.52
C ILE A 480 -4.70 5.31 21.59
N THR A 481 -3.55 4.69 21.34
CA THR A 481 -2.88 3.77 22.26
C THR A 481 -1.97 4.52 23.23
N SER A 482 -1.74 3.96 24.42
CA SER A 482 -0.75 4.50 25.35
C SER A 482 0.68 4.27 24.84
N ASP A 483 1.62 5.09 25.29
CA ASP A 483 3.04 4.98 24.91
C ASP A 483 3.63 3.58 25.17
N SER A 484 3.18 2.90 26.23
CA SER A 484 3.61 1.54 26.58
C SER A 484 3.10 0.45 25.64
N GLU A 485 1.97 0.69 24.96
CA GLU A 485 1.37 -0.24 24.00
C GLU A 485 1.63 0.16 22.55
N GLN A 486 2.29 1.31 22.34
CA GLN A 486 2.56 1.90 21.04
C GLN A 486 3.34 0.92 20.15
N VAL A 487 2.82 0.74 18.95
CA VAL A 487 3.41 -0.06 17.86
C VAL A 487 3.12 0.63 16.54
N ASN A 488 3.87 0.30 15.49
CA ASN A 488 3.56 0.76 14.15
C ASN A 488 2.28 0.09 13.64
N LEU A 489 1.22 0.89 13.47
CA LEU A 489 -0.08 0.45 12.97
C LEU A 489 -0.37 1.11 11.63
N GLU A 490 -0.45 0.31 10.59
CA GLU A 490 -0.71 0.77 9.23
C GLU A 490 -1.58 -0.24 8.48
N ALA A 491 -1.93 0.03 7.22
CA ALA A 491 -2.60 -0.86 6.29
C ALA A 491 -3.66 -1.77 6.95
N GLY A 492 -4.89 -1.28 7.05
CA GLY A 492 -5.99 -2.03 7.64
C GLY A 492 -7.36 -1.42 7.37
N MET A 493 -8.33 -1.72 8.23
CA MET A 493 -9.70 -1.24 8.04
C MET A 493 -10.52 -1.20 9.32
N VAL A 494 -11.61 -0.43 9.25
CA VAL A 494 -12.75 -0.52 10.16
C VAL A 494 -13.83 -1.42 9.56
N ASN A 495 -14.92 -1.66 10.30
CA ASN A 495 -16.11 -2.27 9.73
C ASN A 495 -16.67 -1.38 8.61
N ARG A 496 -16.64 -1.86 7.36
CA ARG A 496 -17.07 -1.10 6.17
C ARG A 496 -18.54 -0.65 6.23
N ASN A 497 -19.40 -1.34 6.98
CA ASN A 497 -20.80 -0.96 7.17
C ASN A 497 -20.96 0.29 8.05
N MET A 498 -19.88 0.71 8.71
CA MET A 498 -19.82 1.88 9.58
C MET A 498 -18.97 3.00 8.98
N LEU A 499 -18.58 2.91 7.70
CA LEU A 499 -17.79 3.95 7.05
C LEU A 499 -18.56 5.28 7.08
N GLY A 500 -17.86 6.34 7.49
CA GLY A 500 -18.43 7.68 7.70
C GLY A 500 -19.23 7.87 8.99
N ARG A 501 -19.30 6.83 9.82
CA ARG A 501 -20.05 6.79 11.09
C ARG A 501 -19.15 6.36 12.23
N LYS A 502 -19.58 6.64 13.45
CA LYS A 502 -18.80 6.36 14.65
C LYS A 502 -18.52 4.86 14.77
N THR A 503 -17.24 4.50 14.73
CA THR A 503 -16.74 3.13 14.89
C THR A 503 -15.95 2.98 16.16
N ARG A 504 -16.07 1.84 16.82
CA ARG A 504 -15.30 1.47 18.00
C ARG A 504 -14.07 0.65 17.66
N PHE A 505 -14.08 -0.17 16.61
CA PHE A 505 -13.00 -1.12 16.35
C PHE A 505 -12.30 -0.88 15.01
N ALA A 506 -10.97 -0.90 15.05
CA ALA A 506 -10.11 -0.94 13.87
C ALA A 506 -9.26 -2.21 13.88
N TYR A 507 -8.98 -2.76 12.70
CA TYR A 507 -8.08 -3.89 12.48
C TYR A 507 -6.93 -3.44 11.60
N LEU A 508 -5.73 -3.36 12.18
CA LEU A 508 -4.57 -2.73 11.52
C LEU A 508 -3.38 -3.68 11.52
N ALA A 509 -2.58 -3.64 10.45
CA ALA A 509 -1.35 -4.42 10.36
C ALA A 509 -0.33 -3.95 11.42
N LEU A 510 0.34 -4.91 12.06
CA LEU A 510 1.48 -4.68 12.94
C LEU A 510 2.75 -4.63 12.10
N ALA A 511 3.18 -3.44 11.70
CA ALA A 511 4.35 -3.23 10.83
C ALA A 511 5.67 -3.31 11.60
N GLU A 512 5.90 -4.45 12.25
CA GLU A 512 7.05 -4.73 13.12
C GLU A 512 7.72 -6.05 12.70
N PRO A 513 8.96 -6.05 12.18
CA PRO A 513 9.76 -4.87 11.81
C PRO A 513 9.29 -4.26 10.49
N TRP A 514 9.32 -2.93 10.36
CA TRP A 514 9.06 -2.27 9.08
C TRP A 514 10.00 -2.76 7.96
N PRO A 515 9.51 -2.98 6.72
CA PRO A 515 8.12 -2.89 6.26
C PRO A 515 7.33 -4.22 6.38
N LYS A 516 7.86 -5.23 7.05
CA LYS A 516 7.20 -6.53 7.21
C LYS A 516 6.10 -6.46 8.28
N VAL A 517 5.03 -7.21 8.05
CA VAL A 517 3.87 -7.24 8.96
C VAL A 517 3.86 -8.53 9.76
N SER A 518 4.18 -8.50 11.05
CA SER A 518 4.27 -9.72 11.90
C SER A 518 2.93 -10.21 12.45
N GLY A 519 1.85 -9.46 12.22
CA GLY A 519 0.52 -9.77 12.71
C GLY A 519 -0.45 -8.65 12.42
N PHE A 520 -1.59 -8.66 13.09
CA PHE A 520 -2.52 -7.54 13.10
C PHE A 520 -3.04 -7.26 14.51
N ALA A 521 -3.52 -6.05 14.74
CA ALA A 521 -4.10 -5.60 15.99
C ALA A 521 -5.58 -5.29 15.80
N LYS A 522 -6.39 -5.73 16.76
CA LYS A 522 -7.72 -5.16 17.01
C LYS A 522 -7.56 -4.04 18.03
N VAL A 523 -7.94 -2.83 17.66
CA VAL A 523 -7.87 -1.64 18.52
C VAL A 523 -9.28 -1.21 18.89
N ASP A 524 -9.55 -1.05 20.19
CA ASP A 524 -10.72 -0.34 20.70
C ASP A 524 -10.41 1.16 20.69
N LEU A 525 -10.95 1.89 19.72
CA LEU A 525 -10.71 3.32 19.49
C LEU A 525 -11.20 4.20 20.65
N LEU A 526 -12.16 3.72 21.45
CA LEU A 526 -12.70 4.46 22.58
C LEU A 526 -11.80 4.31 23.81
N THR A 527 -11.34 3.10 24.09
CA THR A 527 -10.56 2.83 25.31
C THR A 527 -9.05 2.82 25.08
N GLY A 528 -8.59 2.84 23.82
CA GLY A 528 -7.18 2.70 23.44
C GLY A 528 -6.61 1.29 23.61
N LYS A 529 -7.44 0.29 23.97
CA LYS A 529 -6.97 -1.06 24.27
C LYS A 529 -6.67 -1.83 22.99
N LEU A 530 -5.52 -2.49 22.97
CA LEU A 530 -5.05 -3.21 21.80
C LEU A 530 -4.93 -4.72 22.09
N ARG A 531 -5.43 -5.55 21.16
CA ARG A 531 -5.25 -7.01 21.17
C ARG A 531 -4.55 -7.47 19.91
N LYS A 532 -3.39 -8.11 20.05
CA LYS A 532 -2.53 -8.56 18.94
C LYS A 532 -2.84 -10.00 18.55
N TYR A 533 -2.87 -10.25 17.24
CA TYR A 533 -2.79 -11.58 16.65
C TYR A 533 -1.46 -11.70 15.90
N MET A 534 -0.52 -12.46 16.45
CA MET A 534 0.81 -12.64 15.86
C MET A 534 0.81 -13.85 14.91
N TYR A 535 1.44 -13.72 13.74
CA TYR A 535 1.47 -14.81 12.75
C TYR A 535 2.39 -15.97 13.14
N GLY A 536 3.39 -15.70 13.99
CA GLY A 536 4.39 -16.65 14.45
C GLY A 536 5.80 -16.25 13.99
N ASP A 537 6.80 -17.02 14.42
CA ASP A 537 8.20 -16.74 14.12
C ASP A 537 8.49 -16.81 12.62
N LYS A 538 9.12 -15.77 12.07
CA LYS A 538 9.42 -15.56 10.63
C LYS A 538 8.21 -15.76 9.71
N ARG A 539 7.02 -15.40 10.20
CA ARG A 539 5.78 -15.38 9.42
C ARG A 539 5.28 -13.95 9.32
N TYR A 540 4.97 -13.53 8.12
CA TYR A 540 4.59 -12.15 7.86
C TYR A 540 3.42 -12.09 6.87
N GLY A 541 2.61 -11.04 6.95
CA GLY A 541 1.43 -10.86 6.12
C GLY A 541 1.35 -9.46 5.51
N GLY A 542 0.15 -8.91 5.48
CA GLY A 542 -0.14 -7.55 5.02
C GLY A 542 -1.45 -7.04 5.64
N GLU A 543 -2.24 -6.32 4.84
CA GLU A 543 -3.54 -5.77 5.26
C GLU A 543 -4.52 -6.86 5.76
N PRO A 544 -5.02 -6.77 7.01
CA PRO A 544 -6.09 -7.62 7.50
C PRO A 544 -7.46 -7.13 6.97
N LEU A 545 -8.24 -8.03 6.38
CA LEU A 545 -9.59 -7.71 5.93
C LEU A 545 -10.65 -8.16 6.93
N PHE A 546 -11.42 -7.22 7.48
CA PHE A 546 -12.62 -7.51 8.27
C PHE A 546 -13.82 -7.79 7.36
N LEU A 547 -14.40 -8.97 7.54
CA LEU A 547 -15.64 -9.43 6.93
C LEU A 547 -16.71 -9.58 8.02
N PRO A 548 -17.75 -8.73 8.06
CA PRO A 548 -18.84 -8.90 9.01
C PRO A 548 -19.54 -10.25 8.77
N ARG A 549 -20.01 -10.90 9.85
CA ARG A 549 -20.78 -12.16 9.75
C ARG A 549 -22.03 -11.99 8.88
N SER A 550 -22.68 -10.85 9.03
CA SER A 550 -23.87 -10.42 8.31
C SER A 550 -23.80 -8.91 8.09
N PRO A 551 -24.38 -8.36 7.01
CA PRO A 551 -24.55 -6.91 6.86
C PRO A 551 -25.22 -6.25 8.08
N ASN A 552 -26.09 -6.99 8.78
CA ASN A 552 -26.88 -6.52 9.91
C ASN A 552 -26.40 -7.11 11.26
N SER A 553 -25.11 -7.44 11.39
CA SER A 553 -24.56 -7.90 12.68
C SER A 553 -24.83 -6.88 13.79
N GLU A 554 -25.41 -7.32 14.91
CA GLU A 554 -25.71 -6.42 16.06
C GLU A 554 -24.45 -5.83 16.69
N LYS A 555 -23.38 -6.63 16.78
CA LYS A 555 -22.09 -6.19 17.30
C LYS A 555 -21.18 -5.78 16.16
N GLU A 556 -20.58 -4.61 16.28
CA GLU A 556 -19.68 -4.01 15.28
C GLU A 556 -18.53 -4.95 14.88
N ASP A 557 -18.03 -5.76 15.81
CA ASP A 557 -16.91 -6.68 15.64
C ASP A 557 -17.33 -8.14 15.37
N ASP A 558 -18.62 -8.44 15.21
CA ASP A 558 -19.07 -9.79 14.88
C ASP A 558 -18.81 -10.12 13.42
N GLY A 559 -17.68 -10.78 13.20
CA GLY A 559 -17.18 -11.16 11.90
C GLY A 559 -15.86 -11.90 11.97
N TYR A 560 -15.14 -11.87 10.86
CA TYR A 560 -13.89 -12.60 10.66
C TYR A 560 -12.84 -11.70 10.02
N ILE A 561 -11.58 -11.93 10.37
CA ILE A 561 -10.43 -11.33 9.71
C ILE A 561 -9.85 -12.34 8.73
N LEU A 562 -9.67 -11.92 7.49
CA LEU A 562 -8.99 -12.66 6.43
C LEU A 562 -7.62 -12.01 6.22
N ALA A 563 -6.55 -12.79 6.32
CA ALA A 563 -5.19 -12.28 6.16
C ALA A 563 -4.27 -13.31 5.49
N PHE A 564 -3.61 -12.91 4.41
CA PHE A 564 -2.52 -13.69 3.82
C PHE A 564 -1.32 -13.70 4.76
N VAL A 565 -0.70 -14.87 4.90
CA VAL A 565 0.52 -15.09 5.67
C VAL A 565 1.50 -15.86 4.82
N HIS A 566 2.76 -15.42 4.82
CA HIS A 566 3.89 -16.11 4.22
C HIS A 566 4.85 -16.57 5.31
N ASP A 567 5.20 -17.85 5.28
CA ASP A 567 6.20 -18.45 6.15
C ASP A 567 7.56 -18.42 5.45
N GLU A 568 8.48 -17.57 5.93
CA GLU A 568 9.81 -17.43 5.33
C GLU A 568 10.75 -18.61 5.64
N LYS A 569 10.39 -19.51 6.56
CA LYS A 569 11.16 -20.75 6.81
C LYS A 569 10.77 -21.85 5.83
N GLU A 570 9.47 -22.04 5.65
CA GLU A 570 8.91 -23.10 4.80
C GLU A 570 8.70 -22.67 3.35
N TRP A 571 8.81 -21.36 3.08
CA TRP A 571 8.55 -20.72 1.80
C TRP A 571 7.15 -21.00 1.23
N LYS A 572 6.16 -21.04 2.12
CA LYS A 572 4.75 -21.35 1.82
C LYS A 572 3.85 -20.21 2.23
N SER A 573 2.76 -20.03 1.50
CA SER A 573 1.74 -19.04 1.81
C SER A 573 0.42 -19.71 2.20
N GLU A 574 -0.30 -19.05 3.09
CA GLU A 574 -1.59 -19.47 3.61
C GLU A 574 -2.52 -18.26 3.76
N LEU A 575 -3.82 -18.49 3.73
CA LEU A 575 -4.83 -17.51 4.11
C LEU A 575 -5.44 -17.94 5.45
N ARG A 576 -5.36 -17.06 6.46
CA ARG A 576 -5.93 -17.31 7.79
C ARG A 576 -7.27 -16.62 7.94
N ILE A 577 -8.22 -17.34 8.56
CA ILE A 577 -9.54 -16.84 8.94
C ILE A 577 -9.60 -16.82 10.46
N VAL A 578 -9.64 -15.62 11.03
CA VAL A 578 -9.59 -15.39 12.49
C VAL A 578 -10.91 -14.78 12.94
N ASN A 579 -11.51 -15.28 14.01
CA ASN A 579 -12.71 -14.69 14.58
C ASN A 579 -12.40 -13.30 15.16
N ALA A 580 -13.06 -12.26 14.66
CA ALA A 580 -12.70 -10.87 14.94
C ALA A 580 -13.04 -10.45 16.39
N MET A 581 -13.98 -11.13 17.05
CA MET A 581 -14.36 -10.84 18.44
C MET A 581 -13.29 -11.33 19.43
N ASN A 582 -12.85 -12.57 19.26
CA ASN A 582 -11.99 -13.25 20.24
C ASN A 582 -10.54 -13.48 19.76
N LEU A 583 -10.22 -13.15 18.50
CA LEU A 583 -8.92 -13.34 17.85
C LEU A 583 -8.44 -14.80 17.80
N LYS A 584 -9.36 -15.78 17.83
CA LYS A 584 -9.02 -17.20 17.66
C LYS A 584 -9.02 -17.56 16.18
N LEU A 585 -8.02 -18.34 15.77
CA LEU A 585 -7.92 -18.91 14.43
C LEU A 585 -9.02 -19.97 14.24
N GLU A 586 -9.81 -19.84 13.18
CA GLU A 586 -10.93 -20.75 12.86
C GLU A 586 -10.55 -21.68 11.70
N ALA A 587 -9.86 -21.14 10.69
CA ALA A 587 -9.39 -21.90 9.54
C ALA A 587 -8.10 -21.34 8.93
N THR A 588 -7.34 -22.22 8.30
CA THR A 588 -6.18 -21.90 7.48
C THR A 588 -6.33 -22.60 6.13
N VAL A 589 -6.36 -21.81 5.05
CA VAL A 589 -6.35 -22.31 3.67
C VAL A 589 -4.90 -22.33 3.18
N LYS A 590 -4.39 -23.49 2.78
CA LYS A 590 -3.04 -23.63 2.22
C LYS A 590 -3.07 -23.23 0.74
N LEU A 591 -2.21 -22.29 0.36
CA LEU A 591 -2.17 -21.78 -1.01
C LEU A 591 -1.17 -22.58 -1.85
N PRO A 592 -1.44 -22.77 -3.15
CA PRO A 592 -0.61 -23.63 -4.00
C PRO A 592 0.70 -22.97 -4.45
N SER A 593 0.78 -21.65 -4.33
CA SER A 593 1.96 -20.86 -4.65
C SER A 593 2.28 -19.88 -3.54
N ARG A 594 3.46 -19.27 -3.64
CA ARG A 594 3.80 -18.08 -2.86
C ARG A 594 2.83 -16.95 -3.21
N VAL A 595 2.38 -16.25 -2.18
CA VAL A 595 1.67 -14.97 -2.31
C VAL A 595 2.62 -13.88 -1.82
N PRO A 596 3.14 -13.01 -2.71
CA PRO A 596 4.03 -11.92 -2.31
C PRO A 596 3.33 -10.95 -1.37
N TYR A 597 4.09 -10.08 -0.71
CA TYR A 597 3.50 -8.92 -0.03
C TYR A 597 2.77 -8.04 -1.06
N GLY A 598 1.70 -7.37 -0.64
CA GLY A 598 0.85 -6.59 -1.52
C GLY A 598 0.24 -5.40 -0.78
N PHE A 599 -0.72 -4.77 -1.43
CA PHE A 599 -1.39 -3.56 -0.93
C PHE A 599 -2.79 -3.91 -0.45
N HIS A 600 -3.79 -3.20 -0.97
CA HIS A 600 -5.15 -3.25 -0.48
C HIS A 600 -5.99 -4.36 -1.12
N GLY A 601 -6.87 -4.94 -0.32
CA GLY A 601 -7.81 -5.97 -0.69
C GLY A 601 -9.26 -5.61 -0.37
N THR A 602 -10.15 -6.42 -0.92
CA THR A 602 -11.60 -6.29 -0.73
C THR A 602 -12.23 -7.69 -0.69
N PHE A 603 -13.47 -7.75 -0.26
CA PHE A 603 -14.27 -8.97 -0.28
C PHE A 603 -15.55 -8.70 -1.06
N ILE A 604 -15.85 -9.58 -2.01
CA ILE A 604 -17.10 -9.55 -2.77
C ILE A 604 -17.92 -10.74 -2.30
N ASN A 605 -19.09 -10.50 -1.71
CA ASN A 605 -19.95 -11.60 -1.27
C ASN A 605 -20.57 -12.33 -2.48
N SER A 606 -21.02 -13.55 -2.27
CA SER A 606 -21.60 -14.38 -3.34
C SER A 606 -22.80 -13.74 -4.03
N LYS A 607 -23.68 -13.04 -3.30
CA LYS A 607 -24.87 -12.37 -3.87
C LYS A 607 -24.49 -11.20 -4.78
N ASP A 608 -23.43 -10.48 -4.43
CA ASP A 608 -22.90 -9.41 -5.26
C ASP A 608 -22.21 -9.96 -6.52
N LEU A 609 -21.49 -11.09 -6.40
CA LEU A 609 -20.90 -11.77 -7.55
C LEU A 609 -21.95 -12.25 -8.56
N GLU A 610 -23.14 -12.68 -8.11
CA GLU A 610 -24.25 -13.04 -8.99
C GLU A 610 -24.73 -11.86 -9.86
N ARG A 611 -24.52 -10.63 -9.40
CA ARG A 611 -24.88 -9.39 -10.09
C ARG A 611 -23.71 -8.75 -10.83
N GLN A 612 -22.58 -9.46 -10.93
CA GLN A 612 -21.40 -8.95 -11.61
C GLN A 612 -21.71 -8.69 -13.09
N ALA A 613 -21.32 -7.50 -13.55
CA ALA A 613 -21.64 -6.98 -14.87
C ALA A 613 -20.52 -7.15 -15.89
#